data_AF-A0A424LHV0-F1
#
_entry.id   AF-A0A424LHV0-F1
#
_cell.length_a   1.000
_cell.length_b   1.000
_cell.length_c   1.000
_cell.angle_alpha   90.00
_cell.angle_beta   90.00
_cell.angle_gamma   90.00
#
_symmetry.space_group_name_H-M   'P 1'
#
loop_
_entity.id
_entity.type
_entity.pdbx_description
1 polymer ?
#
loop_
_entity_poly.entity_id
_entity_poly.type
_entity_poly.pdbx_seq_one_letter_code
_entity_poly.pdbx_strand_id
1 'polypeptide(L)'
;MKNFIKQTNRYFSLSLCVGILLASCTDLEVEPTDSLLDDGFTGIQTAEAASSQITAMYNDVNGYFGTQANLYALNEVTTDALLVPTRGSDWGDNGIWRQLHQHSWTPEHSYILGVWNEWNGLQLSASEVLDSRSASSSEAIGHASFLRGLAMFIILDNFGQVPYRDTEAADPLADPDVLTGEDAVTFIISDLDNAIANLPTSSAGDDNFRGTKAAARFLKAKVLLNRHIYNGSGSAASGDMNEIISLVDAIENDGYELADDYFDIFVPGGDTETIWYAQTSAGTRIFNTLHYNSTELGGGGWNGFSTLAEFYDLFEGDANNNRGLNNGTLSDGQEERRGFVPTEGGIAYDGSFGTDDNDDGIVDGSNVGFGFLIGQQYGPNGAALEDRGGNPLSFTREFFSAVDNQPSLVDNNEVTGIRVIKYNPRNGAFANHIIFFRYSDAYLMKAEAMLRSGGDPTAMINDLRTTRGAAPLGSVTEQDLLDERARELYTEGWRRNDMVRFGQYTKDWEFKEADAVGDANRQLFPIPSAQLILNPNLVQNPGY
;
A
#
# COMPACT_ATOMS: atom_id res chain seq x y z
N MET A 1 -11.60 -27.21 -80.28
CA MET A 1 -10.78 -28.03 -79.36
C MET A 1 -9.93 -27.18 -78.40
N LYS A 2 -10.45 -26.05 -77.87
CA LYS A 2 -9.77 -25.20 -76.87
C LYS A 2 -10.60 -24.94 -75.60
N ASN A 3 -11.86 -25.39 -75.56
CA ASN A 3 -12.75 -25.22 -74.40
C ASN A 3 -12.90 -26.49 -73.53
N PHE A 4 -12.29 -27.62 -73.92
CA PHE A 4 -12.39 -28.87 -73.16
C PHE A 4 -11.23 -29.09 -72.17
N ILE A 5 -10.12 -28.34 -72.29
CA ILE A 5 -8.93 -28.47 -71.43
C ILE A 5 -9.00 -27.53 -70.20
N LYS A 6 -9.82 -26.47 -70.25
CA LYS A 6 -9.99 -25.54 -69.11
C LYS A 6 -10.97 -26.03 -68.03
N GLN A 7 -11.83 -27.00 -68.32
CA GLN A 7 -12.76 -27.55 -67.32
C GLN A 7 -12.14 -28.70 -66.51
N THR A 8 -11.27 -29.53 -67.10
CA THR A 8 -10.60 -30.63 -66.40
C THR A 8 -9.56 -30.18 -65.38
N ASN A 9 -8.87 -29.04 -65.61
CA ASN A 9 -7.95 -28.47 -64.61
C ASN A 9 -8.64 -27.74 -63.45
N ARG A 10 -9.94 -27.41 -63.55
CA ARG A 10 -10.68 -26.79 -62.44
C ARG A 10 -11.20 -27.81 -61.43
N TYR A 11 -11.54 -29.02 -61.89
CA TYR A 11 -11.97 -30.09 -60.99
C TYR A 11 -10.80 -30.82 -60.33
N PHE A 12 -9.62 -30.88 -60.97
CA PHE A 12 -8.43 -31.49 -60.36
C PHE A 12 -7.84 -30.63 -59.23
N SER A 13 -7.89 -29.29 -59.34
CA SER A 13 -7.45 -28.38 -58.27
C SER A 13 -8.46 -28.24 -57.12
N LEU A 14 -9.75 -28.50 -57.36
CA LEU A 14 -10.76 -28.50 -56.30
C LEU A 14 -10.78 -29.82 -55.51
N SER A 15 -10.53 -30.96 -56.16
CA SER A 15 -10.41 -32.26 -55.46
C SER A 15 -9.11 -32.40 -54.67
N LEU A 16 -8.01 -31.73 -55.06
CA LEU A 16 -6.76 -31.71 -54.29
C LEU A 16 -6.84 -30.78 -53.06
N CYS A 17 -7.70 -29.76 -53.06
CA CYS A 17 -7.93 -28.89 -51.90
C CYS A 17 -8.93 -29.48 -50.88
N VAL A 18 -9.86 -30.34 -51.32
CA VAL A 18 -10.78 -31.04 -50.40
C VAL A 18 -10.11 -32.26 -49.75
N GLY A 19 -9.12 -32.88 -50.40
CA GLY A 19 -8.35 -33.99 -49.81
C GLY A 19 -7.41 -33.60 -48.67
N ILE A 20 -7.05 -32.32 -48.53
CA ILE A 20 -6.20 -31.81 -47.43
C ILE A 20 -7.06 -31.37 -46.22
N LEU A 21 -8.36 -31.14 -46.40
CA LEU A 21 -9.29 -30.77 -45.32
C LEU A 21 -9.86 -31.98 -44.54
N LEU A 22 -9.60 -33.21 -44.98
CA LEU A 22 -10.04 -34.43 -44.27
C LEU A 22 -8.92 -35.09 -43.44
N ALA A 23 -7.73 -34.50 -43.39
CA ALA A 23 -6.61 -34.92 -42.55
C ALA A 23 -6.32 -33.97 -41.37
N SER A 24 -7.25 -33.05 -41.05
CA SER A 24 -7.15 -32.17 -39.87
C SER A 24 -8.08 -32.57 -38.72
N CYS A 25 -8.78 -33.69 -38.83
CA CYS A 25 -9.33 -34.39 -37.66
C CYS A 25 -8.35 -35.48 -37.25
N THR A 26 -7.12 -35.11 -36.91
CA THR A 26 -6.39 -35.91 -35.94
C THR A 26 -7.13 -35.71 -34.64
N ASP A 27 -7.73 -36.78 -34.14
CA ASP A 27 -8.15 -36.92 -32.76
C ASP A 27 -6.91 -36.66 -31.89
N LEU A 28 -6.69 -35.39 -31.56
CA LEU A 28 -5.75 -34.96 -30.56
C LEU A 28 -6.49 -35.10 -29.23
N GLU A 29 -6.62 -36.33 -28.77
CA GLU A 29 -6.49 -36.55 -27.34
C GLU A 29 -5.09 -36.03 -27.00
N VAL A 30 -5.03 -34.80 -26.51
CA VAL A 30 -3.85 -34.29 -25.83
C VAL A 30 -3.71 -35.18 -24.61
N GLU A 31 -2.95 -36.26 -24.74
CA GLU A 31 -2.36 -36.95 -23.59
C GLU A 31 -1.57 -35.87 -22.84
N PRO A 32 -2.05 -35.41 -21.67
CA PRO A 32 -1.37 -34.38 -20.89
C PRO A 32 -0.09 -35.03 -20.35
N THR A 33 0.97 -35.02 -21.15
CA THR A 33 2.28 -35.54 -20.75
C THR A 33 3.05 -34.55 -19.88
N ASP A 34 2.51 -33.34 -19.70
CA ASP A 34 3.06 -32.26 -18.88
C ASP A 34 2.07 -31.76 -17.81
N SER A 35 0.94 -32.43 -17.67
CA SER A 35 0.04 -32.28 -16.53
C SER A 35 -0.10 -33.65 -15.90
N LEU A 36 0.73 -33.93 -14.90
CA LEU A 36 0.34 -34.91 -13.90
C LEU A 36 -1.01 -34.39 -13.36
N LEU A 37 -2.10 -35.00 -13.81
CA LEU A 37 -3.38 -34.98 -13.10
C LEU A 37 -3.13 -35.77 -11.82
N ASP A 38 -2.41 -35.15 -10.88
CA ASP A 38 -2.13 -35.74 -9.57
C ASP A 38 -3.43 -35.77 -8.75
N ASP A 39 -3.53 -36.67 -7.78
CA ASP A 39 -4.72 -36.96 -6.96
C ASP A 39 -5.10 -35.83 -5.96
N GLY A 40 -4.89 -34.56 -6.33
CA GLY A 40 -5.00 -33.40 -5.45
C GLY A 40 -3.69 -33.02 -4.77
N PHE A 41 -3.70 -31.95 -3.97
CA PHE A 41 -2.54 -31.51 -3.20
C PHE A 41 -2.13 -32.60 -2.20
N THR A 42 -0.87 -33.05 -2.22
CA THR A 42 -0.37 -34.17 -1.39
C THR A 42 0.41 -33.71 -0.15
N GLY A 43 0.46 -32.40 0.12
CA GLY A 43 1.26 -31.80 1.18
C GLY A 43 2.69 -31.49 0.75
N ILE A 44 3.33 -30.56 1.45
CA ILE A 44 4.75 -30.22 1.28
C ILE A 44 5.58 -31.28 2.01
N GLN A 45 6.41 -32.01 1.26
CA GLN A 45 7.01 -33.25 1.77
C GLN A 45 8.15 -33.07 2.79
N THR A 46 8.75 -31.88 2.89
CA THR A 46 9.84 -31.61 3.85
C THR A 46 9.72 -30.24 4.51
N ALA A 47 10.29 -30.12 5.71
CA ALA A 47 10.33 -28.85 6.44
C ALA A 47 11.15 -27.78 5.70
N GLU A 48 12.20 -28.18 4.99
CA GLU A 48 13.02 -27.27 4.18
C GLU A 48 12.23 -26.72 2.99
N ALA A 49 11.39 -27.55 2.36
CA ALA A 49 10.50 -27.10 1.28
C ALA A 49 9.44 -26.12 1.82
N ALA A 50 8.85 -26.40 2.99
CA ALA A 50 7.91 -25.49 3.63
C ALA A 50 8.58 -24.14 3.97
N SER A 51 9.79 -24.16 4.54
CA SER A 51 10.58 -22.96 4.83
C SER A 51 10.96 -22.17 3.56
N SER A 52 11.22 -22.86 2.45
CA SER A 52 11.48 -22.24 1.15
C SER A 52 10.22 -21.55 0.61
N GLN A 53 9.05 -22.18 0.75
CA GLN A 53 7.77 -21.58 0.39
C GLN A 53 7.44 -20.35 1.26
N ILE A 54 7.70 -20.39 2.57
CA ILE A 54 7.61 -19.20 3.44
C ILE A 54 8.50 -18.07 2.92
N THR A 55 9.74 -18.37 2.51
CA THR A 55 10.65 -17.37 1.97
C THR A 55 10.13 -16.78 0.65
N ALA A 56 9.58 -17.60 -0.24
CA ALA A 56 8.93 -17.14 -1.45
C ALA A 56 7.76 -16.20 -1.14
N MET A 57 6.89 -16.56 -0.19
CA MET A 57 5.76 -15.72 0.22
C MET A 57 6.20 -14.35 0.77
N TYR A 58 7.27 -14.28 1.58
CA TYR A 58 7.80 -12.97 2.00
C TYR A 58 8.36 -12.15 0.83
N ASN A 59 8.99 -12.80 -0.16
CA ASN A 59 9.46 -12.12 -1.37
C ASN A 59 8.29 -11.58 -2.20
N ASP A 60 7.20 -12.34 -2.30
CA ASP A 60 5.98 -11.89 -2.97
C ASP A 60 5.41 -10.66 -2.27
N VAL A 61 5.26 -10.71 -0.94
CA VAL A 61 4.83 -9.59 -0.11
C VAL A 61 5.72 -8.36 -0.26
N ASN A 62 7.06 -8.54 -0.30
CA ASN A 62 7.99 -7.45 -0.60
C ASN A 62 7.71 -6.81 -1.98
N GLY A 63 7.33 -7.62 -2.97
CA GLY A 63 6.90 -7.14 -4.29
C GLY A 63 5.57 -6.38 -4.25
N TYR A 64 4.59 -6.89 -3.50
CA TYR A 64 3.26 -6.27 -3.37
C TYR A 64 3.35 -4.88 -2.73
N PHE A 65 4.29 -4.68 -1.80
CA PHE A 65 4.51 -3.38 -1.15
C PHE A 65 5.51 -2.48 -1.88
N GLY A 66 6.47 -3.05 -2.60
CA GLY A 66 7.51 -2.29 -3.30
C GLY A 66 7.00 -1.45 -4.48
N THR A 67 5.76 -1.67 -4.92
CA THR A 67 5.14 -0.93 -6.04
C THR A 67 4.39 0.33 -5.58
N GLN A 68 4.18 1.29 -6.49
CA GLN A 68 3.23 2.40 -6.30
C GLN A 68 1.79 2.07 -6.74
N ALA A 69 1.58 0.89 -7.33
CA ALA A 69 0.31 0.42 -7.84
C ALA A 69 -0.43 -0.47 -6.81
N ASN A 70 -1.47 -1.18 -7.26
CA ASN A 70 -2.18 -2.20 -6.49
C ASN A 70 -2.57 -1.70 -5.10
N LEU A 71 -2.26 -2.43 -4.03
CA LEU A 71 -2.75 -2.15 -2.69
C LEU A 71 -2.37 -0.75 -2.21
N TYR A 72 -1.15 -0.30 -2.53
CA TYR A 72 -0.72 1.05 -2.17
C TYR A 72 -1.60 2.12 -2.84
N ALA A 73 -1.85 1.98 -4.14
CA ALA A 73 -2.73 2.88 -4.87
C ALA A 73 -4.16 2.85 -4.33
N LEU A 74 -4.68 1.66 -4.02
CA LEU A 74 -6.02 1.49 -3.45
C LEU A 74 -6.15 2.09 -2.05
N ASN A 75 -5.08 2.14 -1.26
CA ASN A 75 -5.12 2.66 0.10
C ASN A 75 -4.75 4.14 0.23
N GLU A 76 -4.10 4.73 -0.77
CA GLU A 76 -3.65 6.13 -0.73
C GLU A 76 -4.30 7.01 -1.81
N VAL A 77 -4.36 6.58 -3.06
CA VAL A 77 -4.86 7.40 -4.18
C VAL A 77 -6.39 7.48 -4.21
N THR A 78 -7.07 6.58 -3.52
CA THR A 78 -8.53 6.63 -3.35
C THR A 78 -8.93 7.45 -2.11
N THR A 79 -8.00 8.21 -1.53
CA THR A 79 -8.21 8.94 -0.28
C THR A 79 -7.94 10.43 -0.45
N ASP A 80 -8.01 11.19 0.65
CA ASP A 80 -7.61 12.59 0.67
C ASP A 80 -6.08 12.79 0.70
N ALA A 81 -5.28 11.74 0.90
CA ALA A 81 -3.84 11.87 1.09
C ALA A 81 -3.04 12.09 -0.20
N LEU A 82 -3.37 11.37 -1.28
CA LEU A 82 -2.60 11.40 -2.53
C LEU A 82 -3.50 11.46 -3.76
N LEU A 83 -2.99 12.14 -4.77
CA LEU A 83 -3.50 12.08 -6.14
C LEU A 83 -2.36 12.00 -7.14
N VAL A 84 -2.71 11.66 -8.38
CA VAL A 84 -1.77 11.63 -9.51
C VAL A 84 -2.40 12.40 -10.68
N PRO A 85 -1.97 13.65 -10.93
CA PRO A 85 -2.46 14.41 -12.08
C PRO A 85 -1.77 13.95 -13.37
N THR A 86 -2.43 14.16 -14.50
CA THR A 86 -1.82 14.00 -15.82
C THR A 86 -1.00 15.23 -16.19
N ARG A 87 0.30 15.03 -16.47
CA ARG A 87 1.25 16.08 -16.83
C ARG A 87 1.75 15.88 -18.25
N GLY A 88 1.15 16.60 -19.20
CA GLY A 88 1.43 16.40 -20.62
C GLY A 88 1.11 14.97 -21.06
N SER A 89 2.10 14.24 -21.57
CA SER A 89 1.97 12.82 -21.94
C SER A 89 2.12 11.84 -20.77
N ASP A 90 2.61 12.31 -19.62
CA ASP A 90 3.01 11.46 -18.51
C ASP A 90 1.88 11.33 -17.49
N TRP A 91 1.82 10.18 -16.81
CA TRP A 91 0.83 9.87 -15.76
C TRP A 91 -0.64 9.89 -16.21
N GLY A 92 -0.86 9.98 -17.53
CA GLY A 92 -2.16 9.82 -18.14
C GLY A 92 -2.69 8.40 -18.01
N ASP A 93 -1.83 7.40 -18.25
CA ASP A 93 -2.04 5.95 -18.05
C ASP A 93 -3.47 5.45 -18.36
N ASN A 94 -4.03 5.93 -19.48
CA ASN A 94 -5.41 5.66 -19.91
C ASN A 94 -6.49 5.96 -18.86
N GLY A 95 -6.20 6.88 -17.93
CA GLY A 95 -7.10 7.35 -16.89
C GLY A 95 -7.09 6.53 -15.60
N ILE A 96 -6.24 5.52 -15.47
CA ILE A 96 -6.27 4.58 -14.33
C ILE A 96 -6.14 5.29 -12.97
N TRP A 97 -5.21 6.23 -12.84
CA TRP A 97 -5.03 6.98 -11.59
C TRP A 97 -6.17 7.93 -11.29
N ARG A 98 -6.71 8.59 -12.32
CA ARG A 98 -7.86 9.47 -12.17
C ARG A 98 -9.07 8.69 -11.72
N GLN A 99 -9.32 7.51 -12.29
CA GLN A 99 -10.41 6.62 -11.86
C GLN A 99 -10.35 6.29 -10.37
N LEU A 100 -9.14 6.09 -9.82
CA LEU A 100 -8.95 5.90 -8.38
C LEU A 100 -9.28 7.15 -7.55
N HIS A 101 -8.70 8.31 -7.87
CA HIS A 101 -8.94 9.55 -7.11
C HIS A 101 -10.40 10.01 -7.17
N GLN A 102 -10.99 9.87 -8.35
CA GLN A 102 -12.34 10.31 -8.68
C GLN A 102 -13.44 9.35 -8.19
N HIS A 103 -13.07 8.15 -7.72
CA HIS A 103 -14.00 7.08 -7.34
C HIS A 103 -14.88 6.57 -8.49
N SER A 104 -14.33 6.54 -9.71
CA SER A 104 -15.03 6.12 -10.93
C SER A 104 -14.53 4.78 -11.52
N TRP A 105 -13.81 4.00 -10.71
CA TRP A 105 -13.33 2.66 -11.11
C TRP A 105 -14.46 1.68 -11.43
N THR A 106 -14.15 0.70 -12.27
CA THR A 106 -15.05 -0.41 -12.63
C THR A 106 -14.46 -1.75 -12.18
N PRO A 107 -15.24 -2.86 -12.24
CA PRO A 107 -14.72 -4.20 -11.97
C PRO A 107 -13.54 -4.66 -12.86
N GLU A 108 -13.24 -3.93 -13.93
CA GLU A 108 -12.13 -4.20 -14.86
C GLU A 108 -10.85 -3.43 -14.51
N HIS A 109 -10.86 -2.61 -13.44
CA HIS A 109 -9.71 -1.82 -13.05
C HIS A 109 -8.51 -2.72 -12.69
N SER A 110 -7.38 -2.55 -13.40
CA SER A 110 -6.28 -3.51 -13.34
C SER A 110 -5.61 -3.59 -11.96
N TYR A 111 -5.52 -2.48 -11.22
CA TYR A 111 -4.96 -2.52 -9.86
C TYR A 111 -5.89 -3.23 -8.85
N ILE A 112 -7.21 -3.20 -9.09
CA ILE A 112 -8.18 -3.92 -8.24
C ILE A 112 -8.05 -5.43 -8.49
N LEU A 113 -7.97 -5.83 -9.76
CA LEU A 113 -7.68 -7.21 -10.13
C LEU A 113 -6.30 -7.68 -9.62
N GLY A 114 -5.29 -6.80 -9.66
CA GLY A 114 -3.95 -7.06 -9.13
C GLY A 114 -3.99 -7.44 -7.66
N VAL A 115 -4.59 -6.59 -6.82
CA VAL A 115 -4.78 -6.85 -5.39
C VAL A 115 -5.57 -8.15 -5.17
N TRP A 116 -6.67 -8.35 -5.89
CA TRP A 116 -7.43 -9.59 -5.76
C TRP A 116 -6.56 -10.84 -5.99
N ASN A 117 -5.80 -10.86 -7.09
CA ASN A 117 -5.01 -12.03 -7.45
C ASN A 117 -3.81 -12.26 -6.52
N GLU A 118 -3.06 -11.20 -6.19
CA GLU A 118 -1.86 -11.25 -5.35
C GLU A 118 -2.19 -11.82 -3.96
N TRP A 119 -3.22 -11.27 -3.32
CA TRP A 119 -3.54 -11.63 -1.95
C TRP A 119 -4.26 -12.98 -1.85
N ASN A 120 -5.07 -13.36 -2.84
CA ASN A 120 -5.62 -14.72 -2.90
C ASN A 120 -4.54 -15.78 -3.16
N GLY A 121 -3.53 -15.46 -3.99
CA GLY A 121 -2.36 -16.33 -4.19
C GLY A 121 -1.61 -16.57 -2.88
N LEU A 122 -1.32 -15.50 -2.13
CA LEU A 122 -0.66 -15.59 -0.83
C LEU A 122 -1.46 -16.41 0.19
N GLN A 123 -2.78 -16.21 0.25
CA GLN A 123 -3.68 -16.98 1.11
C GLN A 123 -3.62 -18.47 0.80
N LEU A 124 -3.62 -18.85 -0.48
CA LEU A 124 -3.57 -20.24 -0.91
C LEU A 124 -2.22 -20.87 -0.56
N SER A 125 -1.11 -20.22 -0.92
CA SER A 125 0.24 -20.71 -0.60
C SER A 125 0.46 -20.89 0.90
N ALA A 126 -0.10 -20.00 1.73
CA ALA A 126 -0.03 -20.17 3.17
C ALA A 126 -0.91 -21.33 3.67
N SER A 127 -2.06 -21.58 3.04
CA SER A 127 -2.93 -22.71 3.37
C SER A 127 -2.26 -24.05 3.06
N GLU A 128 -1.52 -24.15 1.96
CA GLU A 128 -0.72 -25.34 1.62
C GLU A 128 0.35 -25.64 2.68
N VAL A 129 0.99 -24.61 3.24
CA VAL A 129 1.96 -24.78 4.35
C VAL A 129 1.27 -25.22 5.64
N LEU A 130 0.04 -24.77 5.88
CA LEU A 130 -0.73 -25.07 7.10
C LEU A 130 -1.49 -26.40 7.05
N ASP A 131 -1.61 -27.00 5.86
CA ASP A 131 -2.24 -28.29 5.65
C ASP A 131 -1.62 -29.39 6.53
N SER A 132 -2.45 -30.26 7.10
CA SER A 132 -1.98 -31.31 8.00
C SER A 132 -1.07 -32.36 7.34
N ARG A 133 -1.09 -32.47 6.00
CA ARG A 133 -0.20 -33.34 5.22
C ARG A 133 1.17 -32.71 4.98
N SER A 134 1.31 -31.40 5.16
CA SER A 134 2.58 -30.70 4.99
C SER A 134 3.50 -30.92 6.20
N ALA A 135 4.77 -31.24 5.92
CA ALA A 135 5.81 -31.46 6.92
C ALA A 135 6.36 -30.13 7.45
N SER A 136 5.48 -29.23 7.90
CA SER A 136 5.82 -27.87 8.35
C SER A 136 6.35 -27.86 9.79
N SER A 137 7.42 -27.11 10.04
CA SER A 137 7.89 -26.83 11.40
C SER A 137 6.94 -25.89 12.12
N SER A 138 7.02 -25.81 13.46
CA SER A 138 6.23 -24.85 14.25
C SER A 138 6.47 -23.41 13.78
N GLU A 139 7.71 -23.04 13.48
CA GLU A 139 8.05 -21.70 12.98
C GLU A 139 7.43 -21.44 11.59
N ALA A 140 7.47 -22.42 10.68
CA ALA A 140 6.82 -22.31 9.38
C ALA A 140 5.30 -22.16 9.52
N ILE A 141 4.67 -22.90 10.45
CA ILE A 141 3.25 -22.73 10.80
C ILE A 141 3.00 -21.29 11.29
N GLY A 142 3.83 -20.76 12.19
CA GLY A 142 3.70 -19.40 12.69
C GLY A 142 3.74 -18.34 11.59
N HIS A 143 4.71 -18.43 10.67
CA HIS A 143 4.81 -17.52 9.53
C HIS A 143 3.66 -17.68 8.53
N ALA A 144 3.24 -18.91 8.23
CA ALA A 144 2.14 -19.15 7.31
C ALA A 144 0.81 -18.63 7.89
N SER A 145 0.53 -18.86 9.17
CA SER A 145 -0.66 -18.30 9.82
C SER A 145 -0.66 -16.77 9.82
N PHE A 146 0.49 -16.14 10.06
CA PHE A 146 0.61 -14.67 9.98
C PHE A 146 0.32 -14.15 8.57
N LEU A 147 0.95 -14.73 7.55
CA LEU A 147 0.79 -14.30 6.16
C LEU A 147 -0.61 -14.60 5.62
N ARG A 148 -1.22 -15.73 6.00
CA ARG A 148 -2.61 -16.04 5.64
C ARG A 148 -3.60 -15.09 6.31
N GLY A 149 -3.42 -14.82 7.61
CA GLY A 149 -4.22 -13.85 8.34
C GLY A 149 -4.13 -12.45 7.73
N LEU A 150 -2.92 -12.01 7.34
CA LEU A 150 -2.70 -10.75 6.63
C LEU A 150 -3.43 -10.74 5.28
N ALA A 151 -3.25 -11.79 4.47
CA ALA A 151 -3.86 -11.87 3.15
C ALA A 151 -5.38 -11.83 3.20
N MET A 152 -5.97 -12.64 4.07
CA MET A 152 -7.42 -12.69 4.26
C MET A 152 -7.95 -11.37 4.83
N PHE A 153 -7.20 -10.69 5.71
CA PHE A 153 -7.56 -9.36 6.18
C PHE A 153 -7.57 -8.32 5.05
N ILE A 154 -6.53 -8.29 4.21
CA ILE A 154 -6.48 -7.37 3.07
C ILE A 154 -7.64 -7.65 2.10
N ILE A 155 -7.93 -8.92 1.81
CA ILE A 155 -9.05 -9.28 0.93
C ILE A 155 -10.38 -8.84 1.56
N LEU A 156 -10.60 -9.13 2.85
CA LEU A 156 -11.82 -8.75 3.55
C LEU A 156 -12.02 -7.24 3.57
N ASP A 157 -10.98 -6.47 3.91
CA ASP A 157 -11.05 -5.01 4.02
C ASP A 157 -11.31 -4.33 2.67
N ASN A 158 -10.81 -4.90 1.58
CA ASN A 158 -10.97 -4.33 0.24
C ASN A 158 -12.25 -4.80 -0.45
N PHE A 159 -12.66 -6.06 -0.26
CA PHE A 159 -13.70 -6.70 -1.07
C PHE A 159 -14.88 -7.25 -0.28
N GLY A 160 -14.79 -7.36 1.06
CA GLY A 160 -15.85 -7.91 1.91
C GLY A 160 -16.10 -9.41 1.76
N GLN A 161 -15.46 -10.07 0.78
CA GLN A 161 -15.64 -11.47 0.41
C GLN A 161 -14.28 -12.12 0.20
N VAL A 162 -13.98 -13.11 1.04
CA VAL A 162 -12.69 -13.82 1.05
C VAL A 162 -12.92 -15.22 0.49
N PRO A 163 -12.60 -15.50 -0.78
CA PRO A 163 -12.67 -16.85 -1.28
C PRO A 163 -11.58 -17.69 -0.59
N TYR A 164 -11.92 -18.92 -0.27
CA TYR A 164 -11.06 -19.84 0.47
C TYR A 164 -11.20 -21.23 -0.12
N ARG A 165 -10.07 -21.79 -0.56
CA ARG A 165 -10.00 -23.20 -0.97
C ARG A 165 -9.52 -24.02 0.22
N ASP A 166 -10.38 -24.92 0.68
CA ASP A 166 -9.97 -25.94 1.65
C ASP A 166 -8.99 -26.91 0.98
N THR A 167 -7.74 -26.89 1.41
CA THR A 167 -6.70 -27.76 0.87
C THR A 167 -6.97 -29.22 1.22
N GLU A 168 -7.69 -29.49 2.31
CA GLU A 168 -8.05 -30.83 2.78
C GLU A 168 -9.34 -31.36 2.15
N ALA A 169 -9.99 -30.59 1.26
CA ALA A 169 -11.22 -30.99 0.59
C ALA A 169 -11.03 -32.29 -0.20
N ALA A 170 -12.01 -33.19 -0.08
CA ALA A 170 -12.01 -34.48 -0.78
C ALA A 170 -12.14 -34.34 -2.31
N ASP A 171 -12.75 -33.25 -2.79
CA ASP A 171 -12.88 -32.94 -4.21
C ASP A 171 -11.98 -31.74 -4.55
N PRO A 172 -10.84 -31.95 -5.24
CA PRO A 172 -9.95 -30.87 -5.63
C PRO A 172 -10.56 -29.93 -6.68
N LEU A 173 -11.68 -30.32 -7.32
CA LEU A 173 -12.40 -29.53 -8.30
C LEU A 173 -13.57 -28.74 -7.70
N ALA A 174 -13.80 -28.85 -6.39
CA ALA A 174 -14.81 -28.05 -5.71
C ALA A 174 -14.54 -26.55 -5.90
N ASP A 175 -15.62 -25.80 -6.10
CA ASP A 175 -15.58 -24.34 -6.13
C ASP A 175 -15.13 -23.82 -4.74
N PRO A 176 -14.27 -22.78 -4.68
CA PRO A 176 -13.87 -22.22 -3.40
C PRO A 176 -15.07 -21.69 -2.60
N ASP A 177 -15.05 -21.93 -1.29
CA ASP A 177 -15.98 -21.30 -0.36
C ASP A 177 -15.70 -19.80 -0.29
N VAL A 178 -16.66 -19.01 0.22
CA VAL A 178 -16.51 -17.57 0.38
C VAL A 178 -16.85 -17.19 1.82
N LEU A 179 -15.83 -16.79 2.57
CA LEU A 179 -15.99 -16.26 3.92
C LEU A 179 -16.33 -14.77 3.85
N THR A 180 -17.24 -14.32 4.72
CA THR A 180 -17.66 -12.92 4.81
C THR A 180 -17.81 -12.51 6.27
N GLY A 181 -17.76 -11.20 6.52
CA GLY A 181 -18.05 -10.60 7.83
C GLY A 181 -17.41 -11.31 9.02
N GLU A 182 -18.22 -11.72 9.98
CA GLU A 182 -17.76 -12.30 11.25
C GLU A 182 -17.07 -13.67 11.09
N ASP A 183 -17.48 -14.48 10.12
CA ASP A 183 -16.85 -15.79 9.88
C ASP A 183 -15.41 -15.61 9.36
N ALA A 184 -15.22 -14.65 8.45
CA ALA A 184 -13.89 -14.27 7.97
C ALA A 184 -13.03 -13.70 9.11
N VAL A 185 -13.59 -12.80 9.94
CA VAL A 185 -12.87 -12.25 11.09
C VAL A 185 -12.44 -13.34 12.08
N THR A 186 -13.34 -14.26 12.43
CA THR A 186 -13.05 -15.35 13.36
C THR A 186 -11.93 -16.24 12.83
N PHE A 187 -11.94 -16.54 11.53
CA PHE A 187 -10.87 -17.30 10.89
C PHE A 187 -9.52 -16.57 10.98
N ILE A 188 -9.50 -15.28 10.60
CA ILE A 188 -8.29 -14.45 10.65
C ILE A 188 -7.73 -14.38 12.07
N ILE A 189 -8.58 -14.14 13.08
CA ILE A 189 -8.16 -14.07 14.48
C ILE A 189 -7.55 -15.40 14.96
N SER A 190 -8.13 -16.54 14.56
CA SER A 190 -7.57 -17.85 14.88
C SER A 190 -6.17 -18.05 14.28
N ASP A 191 -5.96 -17.61 13.04
CA ASP A 191 -4.63 -17.65 12.42
C ASP A 191 -3.64 -16.74 13.15
N LEU A 192 -4.06 -15.54 13.55
CA LEU A 192 -3.18 -14.62 14.27
C LEU A 192 -2.84 -15.11 15.68
N ASP A 193 -3.74 -15.83 16.35
CA ASP A 193 -3.44 -16.50 17.61
C ASP A 193 -2.42 -17.63 17.43
N ASN A 194 -2.55 -18.42 16.37
CA ASN A 194 -1.56 -19.43 16.00
C ASN A 194 -0.20 -18.80 15.65
N ALA A 195 -0.19 -17.65 14.97
CA ALA A 195 1.02 -16.89 14.68
C ALA A 195 1.69 -16.39 15.97
N ILE A 196 0.95 -15.75 16.88
CA ILE A 196 1.49 -15.26 18.17
C ILE A 196 2.09 -16.41 18.99
N ALA A 197 1.50 -17.60 18.94
CA ALA A 197 2.01 -18.76 19.65
C ALA A 197 3.35 -19.28 19.09
N ASN A 198 3.55 -19.22 17.77
CA ASN A 198 4.62 -19.94 17.07
C ASN A 198 5.71 -19.06 16.44
N LEU A 199 5.46 -17.77 16.21
CA LEU A 199 6.44 -16.85 15.65
C LEU A 199 7.60 -16.57 16.60
N PRO A 200 8.78 -16.18 16.07
CA PRO A 200 9.88 -15.71 16.89
C PRO A 200 9.50 -14.42 17.65
N THR A 201 10.08 -14.27 18.84
CA THR A 201 10.06 -12.99 19.56
C THR A 201 11.22 -12.15 19.05
N SER A 202 10.98 -10.86 18.83
CA SER A 202 12.00 -9.86 18.55
C SER A 202 11.70 -8.61 19.38
N SER A 203 12.70 -7.74 19.50
CA SER A 203 12.57 -6.46 20.17
C SER A 203 12.67 -5.31 19.17
N ALA A 204 12.43 -4.09 19.64
CA ALA A 204 12.76 -2.90 18.89
C ALA A 204 14.27 -2.86 18.53
N GLY A 205 14.59 -2.37 17.33
CA GLY A 205 15.94 -2.32 16.79
C GLY A 205 16.50 -3.62 16.20
N ASP A 206 15.80 -4.75 16.32
CA ASP A 206 16.18 -6.02 15.66
C ASP A 206 15.90 -5.99 14.15
N ASP A 207 16.46 -6.97 13.43
CA ASP A 207 16.27 -7.18 11.98
C ASP A 207 14.84 -7.74 11.69
N ASN A 208 13.84 -6.89 11.88
CA ASN A 208 12.41 -7.19 11.83
C ASN A 208 11.85 -7.24 10.39
N PHE A 209 12.48 -7.98 9.48
CA PHE A 209 12.03 -8.10 8.08
C PHE A 209 11.03 -9.24 7.82
N ARG A 210 10.76 -10.07 8.83
CA ARG A 210 9.72 -11.11 8.81
C ARG A 210 8.76 -10.92 9.96
N GLY A 211 7.61 -11.59 9.90
CA GLY A 211 6.62 -11.56 10.97
C GLY A 211 7.19 -12.07 12.29
N THR A 212 6.91 -11.34 13.36
CA THR A 212 7.30 -11.65 14.75
C THR A 212 6.05 -11.71 15.61
N LYS A 213 6.17 -12.12 16.88
CA LYS A 213 5.04 -12.05 17.82
C LYS A 213 4.47 -10.64 17.93
N ALA A 214 5.32 -9.61 17.93
CA ALA A 214 4.89 -8.21 17.93
C ALA A 214 4.09 -7.86 16.67
N ALA A 215 4.56 -8.27 15.48
CA ALA A 215 3.85 -8.06 14.22
C ALA A 215 2.48 -8.78 14.18
N ALA A 216 2.38 -9.99 14.73
CA ALA A 216 1.11 -10.71 14.80
C ALA A 216 0.13 -10.07 15.81
N ARG A 217 0.62 -9.60 16.97
CA ARG A 217 -0.20 -8.82 17.92
C ARG A 217 -0.70 -7.53 17.29
N PHE A 218 0.15 -6.83 16.54
CA PHE A 218 -0.20 -5.61 15.82
C PHE A 218 -1.34 -5.87 14.83
N LEU A 219 -1.17 -6.87 13.97
CA LEU A 219 -2.18 -7.21 12.97
C LEU A 219 -3.49 -7.66 13.64
N LYS A 220 -3.41 -8.43 14.74
CA LYS A 220 -4.59 -8.82 15.52
C LYS A 220 -5.33 -7.60 16.06
N ALA A 221 -4.61 -6.65 16.66
CA ALA A 221 -5.19 -5.40 17.14
C ALA A 221 -5.90 -4.64 16.00
N LYS A 222 -5.28 -4.57 14.81
CA LYS A 222 -5.87 -3.92 13.64
C LYS A 222 -7.14 -4.61 13.14
N VAL A 223 -7.18 -5.93 13.11
CA VAL A 223 -8.39 -6.70 12.75
C VAL A 223 -9.51 -6.46 13.76
N LEU A 224 -9.21 -6.54 15.06
CA LEU A 224 -10.19 -6.31 16.13
C LEU A 224 -10.74 -4.88 16.09
N LEU A 225 -9.90 -3.89 15.80
CA LEU A 225 -10.32 -2.49 15.71
C LEU A 225 -11.37 -2.28 14.61
N ASN A 226 -11.24 -3.02 13.51
CA ASN A 226 -12.13 -2.93 12.35
C ASN A 226 -13.27 -3.98 12.34
N ARG A 227 -13.29 -4.96 13.25
CA ARG A 227 -14.28 -6.06 13.28
C ARG A 227 -15.72 -5.59 13.18
N HIS A 228 -16.05 -4.49 13.86
CA HIS A 228 -17.40 -3.92 13.86
C HIS A 228 -17.87 -3.37 12.50
N ILE A 229 -16.93 -3.04 11.62
CA ILE A 229 -17.19 -2.67 10.23
C ILE A 229 -17.55 -3.93 9.43
N TYR A 230 -16.75 -4.98 9.56
CA TYR A 230 -16.90 -6.20 8.76
C TYR A 230 -18.13 -7.02 9.15
N ASN A 231 -18.45 -7.10 10.44
CA ASN A 231 -19.65 -7.81 10.91
C ASN A 231 -20.93 -6.96 10.85
N GLY A 232 -20.85 -5.71 10.41
CA GLY A 232 -22.00 -4.81 10.24
C GLY A 232 -22.67 -4.36 11.55
N SER A 233 -22.05 -4.61 12.71
CA SER A 233 -22.59 -4.15 14.00
C SER A 233 -22.57 -2.63 14.16
N GLY A 234 -21.69 -1.94 13.41
CA GLY A 234 -21.59 -0.48 13.39
C GLY A 234 -21.08 0.14 14.71
N SER A 235 -20.69 -0.68 15.69
CA SER A 235 -20.16 -0.21 16.97
C SER A 235 -19.10 -1.16 17.52
N ALA A 236 -17.97 -0.58 17.95
CA ALA A 236 -16.86 -1.34 18.51
C ALA A 236 -17.26 -2.01 19.84
N ALA A 237 -17.03 -3.33 19.93
CA ALA A 237 -17.31 -4.06 21.17
C ALA A 237 -16.24 -3.76 22.23
N SER A 238 -16.66 -3.50 23.47
CA SER A 238 -15.72 -3.18 24.57
C SER A 238 -14.73 -4.32 24.85
N GLY A 239 -15.10 -5.57 24.57
CA GLY A 239 -14.19 -6.71 24.66
C GLY A 239 -13.01 -6.61 23.70
N ASP A 240 -13.29 -6.31 22.42
CA ASP A 240 -12.27 -6.11 21.40
C ASP A 240 -11.37 -4.91 21.77
N MET A 241 -11.94 -3.80 22.26
CA MET A 241 -11.15 -2.62 22.63
C MET A 241 -10.20 -2.90 23.80
N ASN A 242 -10.63 -3.65 24.80
CA ASN A 242 -9.77 -4.06 25.91
C ASN A 242 -8.64 -5.01 25.46
N GLU A 243 -8.93 -5.90 24.50
CA GLU A 243 -7.93 -6.78 23.93
C GLU A 243 -6.90 -6.00 23.11
N ILE A 244 -7.32 -5.02 22.31
CA ILE A 244 -6.42 -4.11 21.58
C ILE A 244 -5.46 -3.41 22.55
N ILE A 245 -5.97 -2.82 23.63
CA ILE A 245 -5.12 -2.16 24.64
C ILE A 245 -4.09 -3.16 25.19
N SER A 246 -4.53 -4.37 25.54
CA SER A 246 -3.64 -5.43 26.06
C SER A 246 -2.59 -5.89 25.05
N LEU A 247 -2.93 -5.97 23.76
CA LEU A 247 -2.00 -6.33 22.68
C LEU A 247 -0.95 -5.25 22.47
N VAL A 248 -1.35 -3.97 22.50
CA VAL A 248 -0.43 -2.83 22.36
C VAL A 248 0.47 -2.70 23.59
N ASP A 249 -0.05 -2.91 24.80
CA ASP A 249 0.77 -2.99 26.01
C ASP A 249 1.82 -4.11 25.91
N ALA A 250 1.46 -5.26 25.33
CA ALA A 250 2.42 -6.34 25.12
C ALA A 250 3.50 -5.99 24.09
N ILE A 251 3.18 -5.22 23.06
CA ILE A 251 4.16 -4.68 22.10
C ILE A 251 5.09 -3.68 22.81
N GLU A 252 4.55 -2.76 23.60
CA GLU A 252 5.35 -1.82 24.38
C GLU A 252 6.32 -2.54 25.35
N ASN A 253 5.86 -3.63 25.99
CA ASN A 253 6.69 -4.46 26.87
C ASN A 253 7.81 -5.22 26.13
N ASP A 254 7.70 -5.41 24.80
CA ASP A 254 8.78 -5.96 23.96
C ASP A 254 9.82 -4.88 23.57
N GLY A 255 9.68 -3.65 24.10
CA GLY A 255 10.66 -2.56 23.98
C GLY A 255 10.37 -1.55 22.87
N TYR A 256 9.20 -1.61 22.25
CA TYR A 256 8.78 -0.65 21.21
C TYR A 256 8.22 0.62 21.85
N GLU A 257 8.68 1.78 21.37
CA GLU A 257 8.30 3.10 21.89
C GLU A 257 8.34 4.16 20.78
N LEU A 258 7.65 5.29 21.00
CA LEU A 258 7.66 6.41 20.06
C LEU A 258 9.10 6.93 19.90
N ALA A 259 9.57 7.06 18.66
CA ALA A 259 10.85 7.69 18.37
C ALA A 259 10.75 9.19 18.59
N ASP A 260 11.84 9.84 19.01
CA ASP A 260 11.91 11.29 19.19
C ASP A 260 11.80 12.02 17.84
N ASP A 261 12.69 11.68 16.89
CA ASP A 261 12.74 12.27 15.55
C ASP A 261 11.89 11.44 14.56
N TYR A 262 10.87 12.06 13.97
CA TYR A 262 9.91 11.40 13.08
C TYR A 262 10.54 10.87 11.80
N PHE A 263 11.40 11.65 11.15
CA PHE A 263 12.00 11.25 9.87
C PHE A 263 13.11 10.22 10.02
N ASP A 264 13.71 10.12 11.21
CA ASP A 264 14.75 9.13 11.50
C ASP A 264 14.18 7.71 11.54
N ILE A 265 12.89 7.55 11.81
CA ILE A 265 12.16 6.27 11.70
C ILE A 265 12.31 5.68 10.28
N PHE A 266 12.35 6.52 9.24
CA PHE A 266 12.39 6.08 7.84
C PHE A 266 13.81 5.96 7.29
N VAL A 267 14.84 6.07 8.14
CA VAL A 267 16.22 5.77 7.81
C VAL A 267 16.43 4.26 7.95
N PRO A 268 17.03 3.57 6.95
CA PRO A 268 17.31 2.14 7.06
C PRO A 268 18.21 1.83 8.26
N GLY A 269 17.70 1.05 9.22
CA GLY A 269 18.41 0.73 10.44
C GLY A 269 17.47 0.23 11.52
N GLY A 270 18.03 -0.12 12.68
CA GLY A 270 17.23 -0.42 13.85
C GLY A 270 16.77 0.87 14.53
N ASP A 271 15.47 0.98 14.78
CA ASP A 271 14.83 2.08 15.52
C ASP A 271 13.87 1.53 16.59
N THR A 272 13.26 2.42 17.38
CA THR A 272 12.37 2.05 18.48
C THR A 272 10.94 1.74 18.06
N GLU A 273 10.54 2.08 16.84
CA GLU A 273 9.17 1.98 16.34
C GLU A 273 8.94 0.83 15.36
N THR A 274 9.90 0.42 14.53
CA THR A 274 9.70 -0.53 13.43
C THR A 274 9.40 -1.95 13.93
N ILE A 275 8.13 -2.33 13.87
CA ILE A 275 7.62 -3.66 14.26
C ILE A 275 7.83 -4.67 13.13
N TRP A 276 7.61 -4.24 11.88
CA TRP A 276 7.88 -5.05 10.69
C TRP A 276 8.11 -4.16 9.47
N TYR A 277 9.17 -4.44 8.72
CA TYR A 277 9.45 -3.80 7.43
C TYR A 277 9.60 -4.83 6.31
N ALA A 278 9.28 -4.41 5.10
CA ALA A 278 9.48 -5.15 3.86
C ALA A 278 10.88 -4.88 3.30
N GLN A 279 11.57 -5.96 2.88
CA GLN A 279 12.88 -5.89 2.22
C GLN A 279 12.71 -5.52 0.74
N THR A 280 12.29 -4.28 0.49
CA THR A 280 12.06 -3.75 -0.84
C THR A 280 12.44 -2.27 -0.92
N SER A 281 12.81 -1.82 -2.11
CA SER A 281 13.32 -0.46 -2.33
C SER A 281 12.24 0.60 -2.08
N ALA A 282 12.59 1.64 -1.29
CA ALA A 282 11.76 2.82 -1.07
C ALA A 282 11.65 3.74 -2.31
N GLY A 283 12.34 3.43 -3.42
CA GLY A 283 12.40 4.27 -4.61
C GLY A 283 11.04 4.65 -5.18
N THR A 284 10.04 3.75 -5.13
CA THR A 284 8.66 4.03 -5.58
C THR A 284 7.88 4.95 -4.64
N ARG A 285 8.39 5.27 -3.45
CA ARG A 285 7.86 6.29 -2.52
C ARG A 285 8.59 7.63 -2.64
N ILE A 286 9.78 7.62 -3.22
CA ILE A 286 10.66 8.78 -3.36
C ILE A 286 10.52 9.40 -4.75
N PHE A 287 10.86 8.64 -5.79
CA PHE A 287 11.01 9.19 -7.14
C PHE A 287 9.67 9.46 -7.81
N ASN A 288 8.60 8.73 -7.45
CA ASN A 288 7.29 8.90 -8.06
C ASN A 288 6.71 10.31 -7.83
N THR A 289 7.13 11.03 -6.79
CA THR A 289 6.68 12.40 -6.50
C THR A 289 7.65 13.47 -6.99
N LEU A 290 8.96 13.21 -6.93
CA LEU A 290 9.98 14.22 -7.21
C LEU A 290 9.94 14.72 -8.65
N HIS A 291 10.23 16.01 -8.86
CA HIS A 291 10.37 16.56 -10.20
C HIS A 291 11.67 16.08 -10.86
N TYR A 292 11.73 16.08 -12.20
CA TYR A 292 12.89 15.61 -12.97
C TYR A 292 14.20 16.31 -12.56
N ASN A 293 14.11 17.59 -12.18
CA ASN A 293 15.24 18.43 -11.74
C ASN A 293 15.38 18.54 -10.21
N SER A 294 14.60 17.78 -9.41
CA SER A 294 14.60 17.96 -7.95
C SER A 294 15.82 17.35 -7.23
N THR A 295 16.60 16.48 -7.86
CA THR A 295 17.70 15.76 -7.19
C THR A 295 18.93 15.66 -8.07
N GLU A 296 20.11 15.66 -7.46
CA GLU A 296 21.36 15.28 -8.15
C GLU A 296 21.53 13.75 -8.29
N LEU A 297 20.62 12.96 -7.71
CA LEU A 297 20.71 11.49 -7.71
C LEU A 297 20.63 10.86 -9.09
N GLY A 298 21.41 9.78 -9.25
CA GLY A 298 21.24 8.79 -10.32
C GLY A 298 19.86 8.13 -10.27
N GLY A 299 18.94 8.58 -11.14
CA GLY A 299 17.59 8.03 -11.27
C GLY A 299 16.53 9.06 -11.64
N GLY A 300 16.71 10.31 -11.20
CA GLY A 300 15.79 11.43 -11.47
C GLY A 300 14.39 11.25 -10.87
N GLY A 301 13.70 12.35 -10.61
CA GLY A 301 12.29 12.31 -10.24
C GLY A 301 11.38 11.95 -11.42
N TRP A 302 10.24 11.32 -11.15
CA TRP A 302 9.27 10.88 -12.17
C TRP A 302 8.09 11.85 -12.32
N ASN A 303 7.97 12.81 -11.41
CA ASN A 303 7.03 13.92 -11.43
C ASN A 303 5.55 13.51 -11.49
N GLY A 304 5.15 12.54 -10.66
CA GLY A 304 3.81 11.96 -10.63
C GLY A 304 3.01 12.34 -9.39
N PHE A 305 3.21 11.61 -8.30
CA PHE A 305 2.35 11.67 -7.12
C PHE A 305 2.44 13.04 -6.43
N SER A 306 1.30 13.51 -5.94
CA SER A 306 1.16 14.78 -5.24
C SER A 306 0.08 14.66 -4.16
N THR A 307 0.01 15.63 -3.26
CA THR A 307 -1.08 15.71 -2.27
C THR A 307 -1.98 16.91 -2.53
N LEU A 308 -3.20 16.86 -1.97
CA LEU A 308 -4.15 17.96 -1.97
C LEU A 308 -3.71 19.04 -0.97
N ALA A 309 -4.04 20.29 -1.28
CA ALA A 309 -3.82 21.42 -0.38
C ALA A 309 -4.55 21.20 0.97
N GLU A 310 -5.75 20.63 0.95
CA GLU A 310 -6.56 20.31 2.13
C GLU A 310 -5.85 19.33 3.07
N PHE A 311 -5.16 18.32 2.52
CA PHE A 311 -4.43 17.34 3.32
C PHE A 311 -3.14 17.94 3.90
N TYR A 312 -2.42 18.75 3.11
CA TYR A 312 -1.26 19.49 3.59
C TYR A 312 -1.59 20.49 4.71
N ASP A 313 -2.80 21.06 4.68
CA ASP A 313 -3.27 22.00 5.71
C ASP A 313 -3.72 21.31 7.00
N LEU A 314 -3.78 19.96 7.06
CA LEU A 314 -3.95 19.23 8.32
C LEU A 314 -2.74 19.38 9.25
N PHE A 315 -1.58 19.74 8.69
CA PHE A 315 -0.33 19.90 9.41
C PHE A 315 -0.13 21.37 9.81
N GLU A 316 0.31 21.62 11.04
CA GLU A 316 0.55 22.98 11.54
C GLU A 316 1.66 23.68 10.73
N GLY A 317 1.47 24.95 10.37
CA GLY A 317 2.47 25.79 9.70
C GLY A 317 1.90 26.78 8.67
N ASP A 318 2.75 27.56 8.01
CA ASP A 318 2.35 28.50 6.94
C ASP A 318 1.75 27.76 5.73
N ALA A 319 0.54 28.13 5.28
CA ALA A 319 -0.12 27.42 4.18
C ALA A 319 0.66 27.45 2.85
N ASN A 320 1.53 28.42 2.61
CA ASN A 320 2.18 28.59 1.31
C ASN A 320 3.64 28.15 1.29
N ASN A 321 4.27 27.95 2.45
CA ASN A 321 5.67 27.55 2.56
C ASN A 321 5.93 26.68 3.79
N ASN A 322 7.02 25.92 3.75
CA ASN A 322 7.57 25.19 4.89
C ASN A 322 9.10 25.24 4.85
N ARG A 323 9.71 26.41 4.74
CA ARG A 323 11.16 26.53 4.62
C ARG A 323 11.86 26.08 5.90
N GLY A 324 13.05 25.52 5.72
CA GLY A 324 13.92 25.12 6.82
C GLY A 324 15.38 24.96 6.40
N LEU A 325 16.22 24.63 7.38
CA LEU A 325 17.63 24.34 7.19
C LEU A 325 17.89 22.85 7.44
N ASN A 326 18.91 22.31 6.79
CA ASN A 326 19.30 20.91 6.92
C ASN A 326 19.77 20.52 8.35
N ASN A 327 19.96 21.48 9.26
CA ASN A 327 20.24 21.24 10.68
C ASN A 327 18.96 21.11 11.55
N GLY A 328 17.78 20.98 10.92
CA GLY A 328 16.48 20.88 11.60
C GLY A 328 15.84 22.23 11.96
N THR A 329 16.46 23.36 11.65
CA THR A 329 15.86 24.68 11.95
C THR A 329 14.69 24.98 11.00
N LEU A 330 13.46 24.94 11.52
CA LEU A 330 12.23 25.26 10.78
C LEU A 330 11.95 26.77 10.83
N SER A 331 11.53 27.37 9.72
CA SER A 331 11.40 28.84 9.59
C SER A 331 9.98 29.36 9.42
N ASP A 332 9.01 28.49 9.11
CA ASP A 332 7.64 28.88 8.74
C ASP A 332 6.59 28.36 9.74
N GLY A 333 7.00 28.12 10.99
CA GLY A 333 6.13 27.77 12.12
C GLY A 333 5.49 26.38 12.03
N GLN A 334 6.06 25.50 11.19
CA GLN A 334 5.51 24.19 10.94
C GLN A 334 5.85 23.14 12.02
N GLU A 335 4.96 22.15 12.19
CA GLU A 335 5.30 20.92 12.94
C GLU A 335 6.32 20.07 12.17
N GLU A 336 6.96 19.13 12.87
CA GLU A 336 8.02 18.30 12.29
C GLU A 336 7.54 17.50 11.07
N ARG A 337 6.38 16.84 11.17
CA ARG A 337 5.86 15.93 10.13
C ARG A 337 5.49 16.64 8.83
N ARG A 338 5.19 17.93 8.89
CA ARG A 338 5.02 18.77 7.68
C ARG A 338 6.30 18.88 6.87
N GLY A 339 7.43 18.64 7.53
CA GLY A 339 8.76 18.69 6.99
C GLY A 339 9.13 20.08 6.49
N PHE A 340 10.07 20.14 5.56
CA PHE A 340 10.58 21.41 5.10
C PHE A 340 11.24 21.36 3.73
N VAL A 341 11.29 22.50 3.04
CA VAL A 341 12.14 22.74 1.87
C VAL A 341 13.47 23.39 2.33
N PRO A 342 14.64 22.78 2.06
CA PRO A 342 15.93 23.32 2.46
C PRO A 342 16.31 24.54 1.61
N THR A 343 16.68 25.66 2.27
CA THR A 343 17.00 26.92 1.57
C THR A 343 18.48 27.18 1.34
N GLU A 344 19.38 26.50 2.06
CA GLU A 344 20.83 26.78 2.05
C GLU A 344 21.66 25.77 1.25
N GLY A 345 21.02 24.82 0.56
CA GLY A 345 21.70 23.79 -0.22
C GLY A 345 22.07 22.53 0.58
N GLY A 346 22.86 21.66 -0.02
CA GLY A 346 23.14 20.29 0.41
C GLY A 346 24.09 20.19 1.60
N ILE A 347 24.13 19.01 2.19
CA ILE A 347 24.94 18.68 3.37
C ILE A 347 26.31 18.22 2.89
N ALA A 348 27.39 18.75 3.48
CA ALA A 348 28.74 18.28 3.19
C ALA A 348 28.85 16.77 3.48
N TYR A 349 29.40 16.01 2.54
CA TYR A 349 29.61 14.58 2.70
C TYR A 349 30.64 14.30 3.81
N ASP A 350 30.25 13.45 4.76
CA ASP A 350 31.05 13.06 5.92
C ASP A 350 31.30 11.53 5.99
N GLY A 351 30.84 10.77 5.00
CA GLY A 351 30.93 9.31 4.98
C GLY A 351 29.85 8.60 5.81
N SER A 352 28.76 9.29 6.15
CA SER A 352 27.62 8.70 6.84
C SER A 352 27.03 7.51 6.07
N PHE A 353 26.53 6.52 6.82
CA PHE A 353 25.95 5.31 6.24
C PHE A 353 24.78 5.63 5.30
N GLY A 354 24.72 4.97 4.14
CA GLY A 354 23.64 5.16 3.16
C GLY A 354 23.74 6.44 2.32
N THR A 355 24.78 7.25 2.54
CA THR A 355 25.07 8.45 1.73
C THR A 355 26.09 8.15 0.64
N ASP A 356 25.97 8.84 -0.48
CA ASP A 356 26.94 8.92 -1.60
C ASP A 356 27.17 10.41 -1.88
N ASP A 357 28.27 10.76 -2.51
CA ASP A 357 28.58 12.12 -2.93
C ASP A 357 28.93 12.26 -4.40
N ASN A 358 28.89 11.18 -5.20
CA ASN A 358 29.25 11.20 -6.62
C ASN A 358 30.56 11.97 -6.91
N ASP A 359 31.52 11.95 -5.97
CA ASP A 359 32.79 12.70 -5.98
C ASP A 359 32.66 14.25 -5.97
N ASP A 360 31.50 14.83 -5.62
CA ASP A 360 31.29 16.29 -5.52
C ASP A 360 31.43 16.86 -4.09
N GLY A 361 31.51 15.99 -3.08
CA GLY A 361 31.68 16.33 -1.67
C GLY A 361 30.40 16.75 -0.94
N ILE A 362 29.22 16.55 -1.54
CA ILE A 362 27.91 16.83 -0.99
C ILE A 362 27.10 15.54 -0.94
N VAL A 363 26.37 15.29 0.14
CA VAL A 363 25.47 14.14 0.25
C VAL A 363 24.41 14.20 -0.85
N ASP A 364 24.32 13.15 -1.65
CA ASP A 364 23.36 13.04 -2.74
C ASP A 364 21.91 13.11 -2.21
N GLY A 365 21.05 13.86 -2.91
CA GLY A 365 19.68 14.13 -2.49
C GLY A 365 19.53 15.01 -1.24
N SER A 366 20.60 15.54 -0.65
CA SER A 366 20.51 16.39 0.56
C SER A 366 19.92 17.79 0.33
N ASN A 367 19.72 18.18 -0.93
CA ASN A 367 18.92 19.34 -1.31
C ASN A 367 17.41 19.05 -1.36
N VAL A 368 17.02 17.78 -1.22
CA VAL A 368 15.61 17.38 -1.13
C VAL A 368 15.18 17.41 0.33
N GLY A 369 14.13 18.18 0.59
CA GLY A 369 13.50 18.30 1.89
C GLY A 369 12.75 17.05 2.36
N PHE A 370 12.25 17.10 3.59
CA PHE A 370 11.39 16.06 4.17
C PHE A 370 9.92 16.50 4.19
N GLY A 371 8.99 15.58 4.44
CA GLY A 371 7.56 15.84 4.61
C GLY A 371 6.93 16.26 3.29
N PHE A 372 6.67 17.55 3.13
CA PHE A 372 6.09 18.11 1.91
C PHE A 372 7.06 19.06 1.21
N LEU A 373 7.04 19.09 -0.12
CA LEU A 373 7.75 20.12 -0.90
C LEU A 373 6.72 21.04 -1.55
N ILE A 374 6.76 22.31 -1.15
CA ILE A 374 5.91 23.40 -1.65
C ILE A 374 6.77 24.63 -1.92
N GLY A 375 6.40 25.45 -2.91
CA GLY A 375 7.13 26.67 -3.24
C GLY A 375 8.46 26.40 -3.94
N GLN A 376 9.34 27.40 -3.96
CA GLN A 376 10.64 27.37 -4.65
C GLN A 376 11.55 26.27 -4.11
N GLN A 377 12.11 25.46 -5.00
CA GLN A 377 13.10 24.43 -4.67
C GLN A 377 14.53 24.93 -4.93
N TYR A 378 15.50 24.38 -4.21
CA TYR A 378 16.90 24.82 -4.25
C TYR A 378 17.85 23.66 -4.54
N GLY A 379 18.93 23.95 -5.27
CA GLY A 379 19.99 23.00 -5.56
C GLY A 379 20.99 22.91 -4.39
N PRO A 380 21.94 21.97 -4.44
CA PRO A 380 22.90 21.76 -3.36
C PRO A 380 23.83 22.93 -3.03
N ASN A 381 23.96 23.92 -3.92
CA ASN A 381 24.67 25.17 -3.65
C ASN A 381 23.76 26.29 -3.12
N GLY A 382 22.49 26.00 -2.83
CA GLY A 382 21.48 26.97 -2.42
C GLY A 382 20.90 27.81 -3.56
N ALA A 383 21.27 27.55 -4.82
CA ALA A 383 20.68 28.26 -5.96
C ALA A 383 19.24 27.82 -6.19
N ALA A 384 18.36 28.78 -6.53
CA ALA A 384 17.00 28.47 -6.95
C ALA A 384 17.02 27.59 -8.21
N LEU A 385 16.31 26.47 -8.17
CA LEU A 385 16.17 25.56 -9.31
C LEU A 385 15.12 26.07 -10.29
N GLU A 386 15.28 25.65 -11.54
CA GLU A 386 14.34 25.88 -12.64
C GLU A 386 13.73 24.56 -13.12
N ASP A 387 12.50 24.63 -13.63
CA ASP A 387 11.88 23.53 -14.37
C ASP A 387 12.57 23.31 -15.73
N ARG A 388 12.16 22.29 -16.49
CA ARG A 388 12.76 22.01 -17.81
C ARG A 388 12.53 23.12 -18.85
N GLY A 389 11.57 24.00 -18.61
CA GLY A 389 11.25 25.16 -19.44
C GLY A 389 12.01 26.44 -19.05
N GLY A 390 12.82 26.42 -18.00
CA GLY A 390 13.54 27.59 -17.48
C GLY A 390 12.69 28.52 -16.60
N ASN A 391 11.51 28.07 -16.14
CA ASN A 391 10.75 28.81 -15.14
C ASN A 391 11.18 28.38 -13.72
N PRO A 392 10.89 29.15 -12.67
CA PRO A 392 11.14 28.71 -11.30
C PRO A 392 10.54 27.32 -11.01
N LEU A 393 11.36 26.39 -10.51
CA LEU A 393 10.88 25.12 -9.97
C LEU A 393 10.18 25.40 -8.64
N SER A 394 8.91 25.81 -8.73
CA SER A 394 8.10 26.21 -7.58
C SER A 394 6.80 25.41 -7.54
N PHE A 395 6.72 24.45 -6.62
CA PHE A 395 5.52 23.63 -6.46
C PHE A 395 4.33 24.44 -5.97
N THR A 396 3.16 24.16 -6.52
CA THR A 396 1.93 24.93 -6.29
C THR A 396 0.92 24.12 -5.48
N ARG A 397 0.04 24.82 -4.76
CA ARG A 397 -1.04 24.20 -4.00
C ARG A 397 -2.17 23.70 -4.90
N GLU A 398 -2.56 24.57 -5.84
CA GLU A 398 -3.73 24.39 -6.68
C GLU A 398 -3.41 23.55 -7.93
N PHE A 399 -4.35 22.69 -8.31
CA PHE A 399 -4.22 21.87 -9.51
C PHE A 399 -4.91 22.52 -10.71
N PHE A 400 -4.20 23.42 -11.39
CA PHE A 400 -4.74 24.13 -12.55
C PHE A 400 -4.20 23.59 -13.87
N SER A 401 -5.07 23.53 -14.87
CA SER A 401 -4.70 23.22 -16.26
C SER A 401 -3.78 24.31 -16.80
N ALA A 402 -2.70 23.90 -17.45
CA ALA A 402 -1.77 24.78 -18.13
C ALA A 402 -2.36 25.39 -19.42
N VAL A 403 -3.52 24.90 -19.88
CA VAL A 403 -4.18 25.34 -21.12
C VAL A 403 -5.13 26.52 -20.86
N ASP A 404 -5.96 26.43 -19.82
CA ASP A 404 -7.05 27.39 -19.57
C ASP A 404 -7.09 27.93 -18.13
N ASN A 405 -6.15 27.49 -17.27
CA ASN A 405 -6.01 27.93 -15.89
C ASN A 405 -7.29 27.70 -15.06
N GLN A 406 -7.99 26.60 -15.30
CA GLN A 406 -9.09 26.10 -14.48
C GLN A 406 -8.66 24.90 -13.62
N PRO A 407 -9.33 24.64 -12.47
CA PRO A 407 -9.11 23.42 -11.69
C PRO A 407 -9.25 22.17 -12.55
N SER A 408 -8.24 21.31 -12.54
CA SER A 408 -8.17 20.12 -13.40
C SER A 408 -7.13 19.12 -12.91
N LEU A 409 -7.45 17.82 -13.01
CA LEU A 409 -6.50 16.70 -12.89
C LEU A 409 -5.78 16.35 -14.18
N VAL A 410 -6.09 17.05 -15.27
CA VAL A 410 -5.46 16.88 -16.58
C VAL A 410 -4.87 18.19 -17.07
N ASP A 411 -3.98 18.08 -18.05
CA ASP A 411 -3.28 19.21 -18.66
C ASP A 411 -2.47 20.03 -17.65
N ASN A 412 -2.07 19.44 -16.53
CA ASN A 412 -1.26 20.12 -15.52
C ASN A 412 0.20 20.26 -15.98
N ASN A 413 0.89 21.28 -15.46
CA ASN A 413 2.31 21.49 -15.74
C ASN A 413 3.21 20.72 -14.75
N GLU A 414 4.52 20.77 -15.00
CA GLU A 414 5.52 20.02 -14.23
C GLU A 414 5.61 20.43 -12.76
N VAL A 415 5.16 21.63 -12.39
CA VAL A 415 5.23 22.17 -11.02
C VAL A 415 3.88 22.17 -10.29
N THR A 416 2.83 21.65 -10.92
CA THR A 416 1.49 21.59 -10.32
C THR A 416 1.46 20.61 -9.15
N GLY A 417 0.92 21.01 -8.00
CA GLY A 417 0.71 20.15 -6.82
C GLY A 417 1.86 20.14 -5.81
N ILE A 418 1.56 19.78 -4.56
CA ILE A 418 2.54 19.64 -3.47
C ILE A 418 3.18 18.24 -3.54
N ARG A 419 4.50 18.12 -3.37
CA ARG A 419 5.20 16.82 -3.35
C ARG A 419 5.29 16.24 -1.94
N VAL A 420 5.40 14.92 -1.84
CA VAL A 420 5.38 14.19 -0.55
C VAL A 420 6.62 13.32 -0.41
N ILE A 421 7.53 13.68 0.50
CA ILE A 421 8.83 13.03 0.74
C ILE A 421 8.91 12.56 2.20
N LYS A 422 8.31 11.41 2.48
CA LYS A 422 8.43 10.74 3.78
C LYS A 422 9.74 9.96 3.88
N TYR A 423 9.92 9.03 2.95
CA TYR A 423 11.23 8.44 2.68
C TYR A 423 12.04 9.46 1.89
N ASN A 424 13.29 9.70 2.31
CA ASN A 424 14.14 10.71 1.69
C ASN A 424 15.26 10.05 0.88
N PRO A 425 15.55 10.56 -0.33
CA PRO A 425 16.62 10.00 -1.14
C PRO A 425 18.01 10.02 -0.48
N ARG A 426 18.28 10.99 0.41
CA ARG A 426 19.56 11.10 1.11
C ARG A 426 19.86 9.91 2.01
N ASN A 427 18.83 9.12 2.36
CA ASN A 427 18.93 7.95 3.22
C ASN A 427 19.07 6.64 2.41
N GLY A 428 19.38 6.75 1.11
CA GLY A 428 19.56 5.63 0.20
C GLY A 428 18.24 5.18 -0.44
N ALA A 429 17.92 5.72 -1.63
CA ALA A 429 16.66 5.42 -2.32
C ALA A 429 16.48 3.94 -2.74
N PHE A 430 17.56 3.15 -2.76
CA PHE A 430 17.54 1.72 -3.05
C PHE A 430 17.74 0.85 -1.81
N ALA A 431 17.72 1.45 -0.62
CA ALA A 431 17.71 0.67 0.61
C ALA A 431 16.42 -0.15 0.68
N ASN A 432 16.57 -1.44 0.98
CA ASN A 432 15.47 -2.39 1.08
C ASN A 432 14.78 -2.29 2.44
N HIS A 433 14.09 -1.17 2.66
CA HIS A 433 13.48 -0.83 3.95
C HIS A 433 12.21 0.02 3.74
N ILE A 434 11.07 -0.65 3.52
CA ILE A 434 9.74 -0.01 3.61
C ILE A 434 9.04 -0.54 4.85
N ILE A 435 8.76 0.33 5.80
CA ILE A 435 8.05 0.00 7.02
C ILE A 435 6.59 -0.34 6.71
N PHE A 436 6.10 -1.44 7.26
CA PHE A 436 4.70 -1.85 7.12
C PHE A 436 3.93 -1.69 8.43
N PHE A 437 4.52 -2.11 9.56
CA PHE A 437 3.97 -1.93 10.89
C PHE A 437 4.98 -1.18 11.77
N ARG A 438 4.50 -0.16 12.49
CA ARG A 438 5.29 0.57 13.46
C ARG A 438 4.51 0.97 14.70
N TYR A 439 5.23 1.26 15.77
CA TYR A 439 4.63 1.48 17.09
C TYR A 439 3.66 2.65 17.13
N SER A 440 3.91 3.78 16.45
CA SER A 440 2.94 4.89 16.49
C SER A 440 1.55 4.50 15.94
N ASP A 441 1.45 3.57 14.99
CA ASP A 441 0.13 3.08 14.56
C ASP A 441 -0.53 2.26 15.69
N ALA A 442 0.22 1.37 16.36
CA ALA A 442 -0.27 0.64 17.53
C ALA A 442 -0.71 1.58 18.65
N TYR A 443 0.08 2.62 18.91
CA TYR A 443 -0.18 3.67 19.87
C TYR A 443 -1.51 4.39 19.55
N LEU A 444 -1.72 4.77 18.28
CA LEU A 444 -2.96 5.38 17.83
C LEU A 444 -4.15 4.42 17.83
N MET A 445 -3.95 3.12 17.57
CA MET A 445 -4.99 2.09 17.73
C MET A 445 -5.43 1.96 19.20
N LYS A 446 -4.49 2.03 20.15
CA LYS A 446 -4.78 2.03 21.59
C LYS A 446 -5.52 3.30 22.02
N ALA A 447 -5.13 4.48 21.53
CA ALA A 447 -5.85 5.73 21.77
C ALA A 447 -7.29 5.68 21.23
N GLU A 448 -7.50 5.14 20.03
CA GLU A 448 -8.83 4.94 19.45
C GLU A 448 -9.66 3.94 20.28
N ALA A 449 -9.07 2.81 20.68
CA ALA A 449 -9.75 1.82 21.53
C ALA A 449 -10.17 2.39 22.89
N MET A 450 -9.33 3.24 23.49
CA MET A 450 -9.66 3.99 24.71
C MET A 450 -10.86 4.92 24.49
N LEU A 451 -10.86 5.72 23.42
CA LEU A 451 -11.97 6.63 23.09
C LEU A 451 -13.28 5.86 22.90
N ARG A 452 -13.25 4.79 22.09
CA ARG A 452 -14.43 3.96 21.80
C ARG A 452 -14.97 3.21 23.02
N SER A 453 -14.14 3.02 24.03
CA SER A 453 -14.55 2.46 25.33
C SER A 453 -15.11 3.50 26.31
N GLY A 454 -15.24 4.76 25.89
CA GLY A 454 -15.71 5.87 26.72
C GLY A 454 -14.63 6.48 27.63
N GLY A 455 -13.36 6.15 27.38
CA GLY A 455 -12.21 6.79 28.03
C GLY A 455 -11.78 8.09 27.37
N ASP A 456 -10.75 8.73 27.92
CA ASP A 456 -10.17 9.97 27.39
C ASP A 456 -8.71 9.73 26.94
N PRO A 457 -8.42 9.70 25.62
CA PRO A 457 -7.07 9.51 25.10
C PRO A 457 -6.28 10.82 24.98
N THR A 458 -6.80 11.96 25.46
CA THR A 458 -6.20 13.28 25.20
C THR A 458 -4.74 13.40 25.64
N ALA A 459 -4.38 12.82 26.79
CA ALA A 459 -3.00 12.82 27.25
C ALA A 459 -2.07 12.06 26.28
N MET A 460 -2.47 10.85 25.88
CA MET A 460 -1.74 9.98 24.96
C MET A 460 -1.52 10.65 23.59
N ILE A 461 -2.57 11.27 23.05
CA ILE A 461 -2.46 12.01 21.78
C ILE A 461 -1.57 13.25 21.92
N ASN A 462 -1.64 13.96 23.06
CA ASN A 462 -0.77 15.10 23.29
C ASN A 462 0.70 14.72 23.49
N ASP A 463 0.99 13.55 24.06
CA ASP A 463 2.35 13.02 24.13
C ASP A 463 2.91 12.87 22.71
N LEU A 464 2.22 12.17 21.81
CA LEU A 464 2.62 12.06 20.39
C LEU A 464 2.76 13.44 19.72
N ARG A 465 1.74 14.30 19.84
CA ARG A 465 1.74 15.63 19.18
C ARG A 465 2.92 16.48 19.63
N THR A 466 3.21 16.51 20.92
CA THR A 466 4.31 17.32 21.45
C THR A 466 5.68 16.76 21.07
N THR A 467 5.84 15.44 20.98
CA THR A 467 7.04 14.82 20.41
C THR A 467 7.26 15.27 18.96
N ARG A 468 6.20 15.40 18.16
CA ARG A 468 6.25 15.87 16.76
C ARG A 468 6.29 17.41 16.61
N GLY A 469 6.41 18.15 17.71
CA GLY A 469 6.45 19.62 17.69
C GLY A 469 5.10 20.30 17.38
N ALA A 470 3.99 19.57 17.45
CA ALA A 470 2.64 20.10 17.25
C ALA A 470 2.00 20.58 18.57
N ALA A 471 1.05 21.51 18.47
CA ALA A 471 0.36 22.06 19.64
C ALA A 471 -0.55 21.00 20.32
N PRO A 472 -0.60 20.96 21.67
CA PRO A 472 -1.50 20.04 22.36
C PRO A 472 -2.97 20.44 22.17
N LEU A 473 -3.86 19.44 22.14
CA LEU A 473 -5.31 19.58 22.08
C LEU A 473 -5.91 19.67 23.49
N GLY A 474 -7.00 20.42 23.63
CA GLY A 474 -7.76 20.48 24.88
C GLY A 474 -8.62 19.25 25.17
N SER A 475 -9.06 18.57 24.10
CA SER A 475 -9.80 17.31 24.13
C SER A 475 -9.66 16.64 22.77
N VAL A 476 -9.73 15.32 22.73
CA VAL A 476 -9.68 14.53 21.48
C VAL A 476 -11.08 14.05 21.07
N THR A 477 -11.49 14.40 19.87
CA THR A 477 -12.68 13.85 19.19
C THR A 477 -12.31 12.73 18.22
N GLU A 478 -13.31 12.04 17.64
CA GLU A 478 -13.07 11.07 16.56
C GLU A 478 -12.40 11.73 15.34
N GLN A 479 -12.78 12.97 15.00
CA GLN A 479 -12.15 13.70 13.89
C GLN A 479 -10.69 14.02 14.20
N ASP A 480 -10.39 14.46 15.44
CA ASP A 480 -9.00 14.73 15.85
C ASP A 480 -8.13 13.47 15.76
N LEU A 481 -8.66 12.29 16.14
CA LEU A 481 -7.96 11.02 15.97
C LEU A 481 -7.73 10.67 14.50
N LEU A 482 -8.74 10.82 13.63
CA LEU A 482 -8.57 10.53 12.20
C LEU A 482 -7.52 11.46 11.57
N ASP A 483 -7.49 12.73 11.96
CA ASP A 483 -6.52 13.70 11.46
C ASP A 483 -5.13 13.44 12.04
N GLU A 484 -5.02 12.98 13.30
CA GLU A 484 -3.74 12.59 13.89
C GLU A 484 -3.18 11.34 13.22
N ARG A 485 -4.04 10.36 12.90
CA ARG A 485 -3.66 9.21 12.07
C ARG A 485 -3.24 9.65 10.66
N ALA A 486 -3.88 10.65 10.08
CA ALA A 486 -3.48 11.22 8.78
C ALA A 486 -2.05 11.79 8.85
N ARG A 487 -1.79 12.65 9.85
CA ARG A 487 -0.49 13.29 10.04
C ARG A 487 0.62 12.30 10.34
N GLU A 488 0.32 11.30 11.15
CA GLU A 488 1.29 10.30 11.57
C GLU A 488 1.58 9.30 10.45
N LEU A 489 0.54 8.78 9.77
CA LEU A 489 0.63 7.60 8.90
C LEU A 489 0.51 7.90 7.39
N TYR A 490 0.58 9.17 6.95
CA TYR A 490 0.48 9.49 5.52
C TYR A 490 1.46 8.66 4.67
N THR A 491 1.02 8.19 3.51
CA THR A 491 1.82 7.38 2.57
C THR A 491 2.30 6.02 3.10
N GLU A 492 1.72 5.50 4.18
CA GLU A 492 2.07 4.18 4.75
C GLU A 492 1.09 3.05 4.36
N GLY A 493 0.09 3.33 3.53
CA GLY A 493 -0.83 2.33 2.99
C GLY A 493 -2.03 2.02 3.90
N TRP A 494 -2.39 2.94 4.81
CA TRP A 494 -3.47 2.72 5.80
C TRP A 494 -4.62 3.73 5.72
N ARG A 495 -4.49 4.81 4.93
CA ARG A 495 -5.45 5.92 4.97
C ARG A 495 -6.88 5.48 4.63
N ARG A 496 -7.07 4.63 3.62
CA ARG A 496 -8.41 4.09 3.27
C ARG A 496 -9.05 3.33 4.43
N ASN A 497 -8.33 2.40 5.05
CA ASN A 497 -8.84 1.57 6.15
C ASN A 497 -9.33 2.47 7.31
N ASP A 498 -8.56 3.49 7.64
CA ASP A 498 -8.94 4.48 8.66
C ASP A 498 -10.16 5.30 8.24
N MET A 499 -10.18 5.85 7.02
CA MET A 499 -11.31 6.64 6.55
C MET A 499 -12.61 5.81 6.49
N VAL A 500 -12.55 4.52 6.15
CA VAL A 500 -13.73 3.64 6.17
C VAL A 500 -14.22 3.46 7.61
N ARG A 501 -13.32 3.13 8.55
CA ARG A 501 -13.65 2.91 9.96
C ARG A 501 -14.23 4.15 10.65
N PHE A 502 -13.78 5.35 10.27
CA PHE A 502 -14.29 6.62 10.78
C PHE A 502 -15.48 7.17 9.97
N GLY A 503 -15.97 6.43 8.97
CA GLY A 503 -17.10 6.85 8.14
C GLY A 503 -16.82 8.09 7.27
N GLN A 504 -15.55 8.38 6.99
CA GLN A 504 -15.09 9.54 6.22
C GLN A 504 -14.68 9.20 4.78
N TYR A 505 -14.61 7.93 4.39
CA TYR A 505 -14.10 7.53 3.06
C TYR A 505 -14.93 8.06 1.88
N THR A 506 -16.24 8.26 2.08
CA THR A 506 -17.15 8.76 1.04
C THR A 506 -17.37 10.27 1.13
N LYS A 507 -16.64 10.99 2.00
CA LYS A 507 -16.70 12.46 2.06
C LYS A 507 -16.30 13.08 0.71
N ASP A 508 -16.70 14.33 0.52
CA ASP A 508 -16.28 15.13 -0.63
C ASP A 508 -14.82 15.57 -0.49
N TRP A 509 -14.12 15.68 -1.61
CA TRP A 509 -12.78 16.24 -1.72
C TRP A 509 -12.52 16.70 -3.16
N GLU A 510 -11.48 17.51 -3.36
CA GLU A 510 -11.17 18.09 -4.66
C GLU A 510 -11.07 17.03 -5.77
N PHE A 511 -11.84 17.22 -6.85
CA PHE A 511 -11.94 16.34 -8.03
C PHE A 511 -12.63 14.99 -7.83
N LYS A 512 -13.22 14.70 -6.67
CA LYS A 512 -14.10 13.52 -6.55
C LYS A 512 -15.31 13.68 -7.47
N GLU A 513 -15.76 12.60 -8.10
CA GLU A 513 -16.97 12.65 -8.91
C GLU A 513 -18.20 12.85 -8.03
N ALA A 514 -19.12 13.70 -8.48
CA ALA A 514 -20.24 14.14 -7.67
C ALA A 514 -21.20 13.00 -7.30
N ASP A 515 -21.26 11.93 -8.09
CA ASP A 515 -22.06 10.74 -7.82
C ASP A 515 -21.41 9.78 -6.81
N ALA A 516 -20.09 9.87 -6.61
CA ALA A 516 -19.36 9.11 -5.60
C ALA A 516 -19.37 9.78 -4.21
N VAL A 517 -19.68 11.07 -4.13
CA VAL A 517 -19.80 11.80 -2.86
C VAL A 517 -20.97 11.24 -2.04
N GLY A 518 -20.66 10.68 -0.87
CA GLY A 518 -21.62 10.05 0.03
C GLY A 518 -22.08 8.65 -0.39
N ASP A 519 -21.55 8.08 -1.48
CA ASP A 519 -21.95 6.75 -1.95
C ASP A 519 -21.28 5.64 -1.15
N ALA A 520 -22.02 5.07 -0.20
CA ALA A 520 -21.55 3.97 0.66
C ALA A 520 -21.10 2.73 -0.14
N ASN A 521 -21.56 2.54 -1.38
CA ASN A 521 -21.15 1.42 -2.23
C ASN A 521 -19.65 1.45 -2.58
N ARG A 522 -19.01 2.62 -2.49
CA ARG A 522 -17.58 2.77 -2.77
C ARG A 522 -16.68 2.26 -1.64
N GLN A 523 -17.22 2.00 -0.45
CA GLN A 523 -16.44 1.51 0.69
C GLN A 523 -15.78 0.16 0.42
N LEU A 524 -16.38 -0.68 -0.43
CA LEU A 524 -15.77 -1.91 -0.92
C LEU A 524 -15.46 -1.77 -2.42
N PHE A 525 -14.31 -2.30 -2.82
CA PHE A 525 -13.97 -2.43 -4.23
C PHE A 525 -14.82 -3.53 -4.89
N PRO A 526 -15.08 -3.45 -6.21
CA PRO A 526 -15.79 -4.50 -6.92
C PRO A 526 -15.03 -5.82 -6.88
N ILE A 527 -15.78 -6.92 -6.86
CA ILE A 527 -15.22 -8.23 -7.20
C ILE A 527 -14.87 -8.20 -8.70
N PRO A 528 -13.63 -8.54 -9.10
CA PRO A 528 -13.26 -8.47 -10.51
C PRO A 528 -14.14 -9.37 -11.38
N SER A 529 -14.61 -8.87 -12.53
CA SER A 529 -15.60 -9.55 -13.38
C SER A 529 -15.20 -10.97 -13.77
N ALA A 530 -13.92 -11.22 -14.01
CA ALA A 530 -13.41 -12.55 -14.34
C ALA A 530 -13.61 -13.58 -13.21
N GLN A 531 -13.58 -13.13 -11.95
CA GLN A 531 -13.63 -14.00 -10.77
C GLN A 531 -15.07 -14.44 -10.45
N LEU A 532 -16.05 -13.58 -10.70
CA LEU A 532 -17.48 -13.93 -10.63
C LEU A 532 -17.87 -15.03 -11.62
N ILE A 533 -17.17 -15.14 -12.74
CA ILE A 533 -17.38 -16.22 -13.72
C ILE A 533 -16.76 -17.53 -13.23
N LEU A 534 -15.63 -17.46 -12.53
CA LEU A 534 -14.84 -18.62 -12.11
C LEU A 534 -15.32 -19.24 -10.79
N ASN A 535 -15.93 -18.46 -9.90
CA ASN A 535 -16.46 -18.96 -8.64
C ASN A 535 -17.93 -18.53 -8.47
N PRO A 536 -18.91 -19.45 -8.63
CA PRO A 536 -20.33 -19.14 -8.51
C PRO A 536 -20.77 -18.76 -7.08
N ASN A 537 -19.92 -18.97 -6.07
CA ASN A 537 -20.21 -18.57 -4.69
C ASN A 537 -19.91 -17.09 -4.42
N LEU A 538 -19.20 -16.40 -5.33
CA LEU A 538 -18.97 -14.96 -5.24
C LEU A 538 -20.20 -14.19 -5.73
N VAL A 539 -20.49 -13.08 -5.06
CA VAL A 539 -21.54 -12.13 -5.47
C VAL A 539 -20.89 -10.77 -5.72
N GLN A 540 -21.35 -10.01 -6.71
CA GLN A 540 -20.83 -8.66 -6.91
C GLN A 540 -21.19 -7.77 -5.71
N ASN A 541 -20.25 -6.90 -5.30
CA ASN A 541 -20.52 -5.89 -4.27
C ASN A 541 -21.54 -4.87 -4.80
N PRO A 542 -22.43 -4.34 -3.94
CA PRO A 542 -23.41 -3.35 -4.35
C PRO A 542 -22.77 -2.16 -5.09
N GLY A 543 -23.46 -1.64 -6.12
CA GLY A 543 -23.01 -0.47 -6.90
C GLY A 543 -22.21 -0.79 -8.17
N TYR A 544 -21.94 -2.07 -8.45
CA TYR A 544 -21.09 -2.51 -9.58
C TYR A 544 -21.78 -3.49 -10.55
#